data_AF-A0A165DF71-F1
#
_entry.id   AF-A0A165DF71-F1
#
_cell.length_a   1.000
_cell.length_b   1.000
_cell.length_c   1.000
_cell.angle_alpha   90.00
_cell.angle_beta   90.00
_cell.angle_gamma   90.00
#
_symmetry.space_group_name_H-M   'P 1'
#
loop_
_entity.id
_entity.type
_entity.pdbx_description
1 polymer ?
#
loop_
_entity_poly.entity_id
_entity_poly.type
_entity_poly.pdbx_seq_one_letter_code
_entity_poly.pdbx_strand_id
1 'polypeptide(L)'
;MRLFVGIKTNFQLKKKQVSSDEVDSGLNQGCTFFVEEKVYKDHIHTFGTIVKEESSTCNDHDAIKLMNMKGGQGTAMSGVRTVECMRHDMKHSCSIGDLQKGEWYVNMDYLFISSMDQNAPVAVIASYDITC
;
A
#
# COMPACT_ATOMS: atom_id res chain seq x y z
N MET A 1 13.34 18.46 -14.97
CA MET A 1 12.37 17.38 -15.23
C MET A 1 11.60 17.10 -13.95
N ARG A 2 10.27 16.91 -13.99
CA ARG A 2 9.44 16.64 -12.80
C ARG A 2 8.87 15.22 -12.88
N LEU A 3 8.91 14.47 -11.78
CA LEU A 3 8.28 13.16 -11.65
C LEU A 3 6.83 13.34 -11.19
N PHE A 4 5.88 12.68 -11.85
CA PHE A 4 4.46 12.69 -11.48
C PHE A 4 4.09 11.31 -10.99
N VAL A 5 3.81 11.19 -9.70
CA VAL A 5 3.46 9.92 -9.06
C VAL A 5 2.05 9.95 -8.51
N GLY A 6 1.32 8.89 -8.78
CA GLY A 6 0.01 8.62 -8.23
C GLY A 6 0.15 7.45 -7.27
N ILE A 7 -0.48 7.56 -6.10
CA ILE A 7 -0.58 6.42 -5.20
C ILE A 7 -1.97 5.85 -5.31
N LYS A 8 -2.04 4.57 -5.71
CA LYS A 8 -3.29 3.86 -5.98
C LYS A 8 -3.41 2.60 -5.14
N THR A 9 -4.65 2.25 -4.85
CA THR A 9 -5.00 1.03 -4.13
C THR A 9 -5.92 0.16 -4.98
N ASN A 10 -5.62 -1.12 -5.07
CA ASN A 10 -6.44 -2.14 -5.71
C ASN A 10 -6.97 -3.13 -4.66
N PHE A 11 -8.26 -3.03 -4.32
CA PHE A 11 -8.93 -3.92 -3.39
C PHE A 11 -9.53 -5.17 -4.02
N GLN A 12 -9.49 -5.31 -5.35
CA GLN A 12 -9.96 -6.53 -6.01
C GLN A 12 -8.93 -7.65 -5.90
N LEU A 13 -7.65 -7.29 -5.82
CA LEU A 13 -6.57 -8.23 -5.61
C LEU A 13 -6.47 -8.60 -4.13
N LYS A 14 -6.96 -9.79 -3.75
CA LYS A 14 -6.98 -10.29 -2.36
C LYS A 14 -6.31 -11.65 -2.25
N LYS A 15 -5.57 -11.88 -1.16
CA LYS A 15 -5.02 -13.20 -0.82
C LYS A 15 -5.84 -13.79 0.32
N LYS A 16 -6.42 -14.97 0.12
CA LYS A 16 -7.06 -15.73 1.20
C LYS A 16 -5.99 -16.32 2.13
N GLN A 17 -6.29 -16.42 3.41
CA GLN A 17 -5.38 -17.02 4.38
C GLN A 17 -5.45 -18.55 4.32
N VAL A 18 -4.81 -19.14 3.29
CA VAL A 18 -4.82 -20.59 3.03
C VAL A 18 -3.44 -21.22 3.24
N SER A 19 -2.36 -20.44 3.04
CA SER A 19 -0.96 -20.86 3.19
C SER A 19 -0.17 -19.82 3.99
N SER A 20 1.03 -20.19 4.43
CA SER A 20 2.03 -19.29 5.02
C SER A 20 3.16 -19.02 4.03
N ASP A 21 3.89 -17.93 4.23
CA ASP A 21 5.03 -17.57 3.36
C ASP A 21 6.21 -18.56 3.47
N GLU A 22 6.25 -19.38 4.52
CA GLU A 22 7.23 -20.47 4.66
C GLU A 22 6.95 -21.64 3.70
N VAL A 23 5.67 -21.92 3.48
CA VAL A 23 5.21 -23.01 2.60
C VAL A 23 5.06 -22.53 1.16
N ASP A 24 4.66 -21.28 0.98
CA ASP A 24 4.35 -20.64 -0.29
C ASP A 24 5.05 -19.28 -0.38
N SER A 25 6.37 -19.32 -0.49
CA SER A 25 7.20 -18.13 -0.56
C SER A 25 6.95 -17.36 -1.85
N GLY A 26 6.82 -16.04 -1.74
CA GLY A 26 6.64 -15.17 -2.90
C GLY A 26 7.76 -15.34 -3.94
N LEU A 27 7.37 -15.31 -5.22
CA LEU A 27 8.29 -15.40 -6.38
C LEU A 27 9.40 -14.34 -6.34
N ASN A 28 9.11 -13.17 -5.78
CA ASN A 28 10.07 -12.09 -5.59
C ASN A 28 9.96 -11.61 -4.14
N GLN A 29 11.01 -11.83 -3.34
CA GLN A 29 11.09 -11.38 -1.94
C GLN A 29 11.45 -9.89 -1.84
N GLY A 30 10.79 -9.02 -2.62
CA GLY A 30 11.06 -7.58 -2.63
C GLY A 30 12.12 -7.13 -3.62
N CYS A 31 11.95 -7.51 -4.89
CA CYS A 31 12.79 -7.04 -5.99
C CYS A 31 11.95 -6.25 -6.99
N THR A 32 12.59 -5.37 -7.76
CA THR A 32 11.99 -4.55 -8.82
C THR A 32 10.93 -3.58 -8.27
N PHE A 33 9.65 -3.89 -8.43
CA PHE A 33 8.54 -3.03 -8.05
C PHE A 33 8.03 -3.30 -6.62
N PHE A 34 8.29 -4.49 -6.06
CA PHE A 34 7.82 -4.85 -4.73
C PHE A 34 8.80 -4.41 -3.64
N VAL A 35 8.28 -3.96 -2.50
CA VAL A 35 9.10 -3.71 -1.30
C VAL A 35 9.55 -5.01 -0.65
N GLU A 36 10.65 -4.96 0.10
CA GLU A 36 11.08 -6.08 0.92
C GLU A 36 10.03 -6.40 1.99
N GLU A 37 9.45 -7.59 1.87
CA GLU A 37 8.25 -7.97 2.61
C GLU A 37 8.45 -8.00 4.13
N LYS A 38 9.60 -8.50 4.60
CA LYS A 38 9.91 -8.60 6.03
C LYS A 38 10.03 -7.22 6.67
N VAL A 39 10.87 -6.36 6.08
CA VAL A 39 11.09 -4.99 6.55
C VAL A 39 9.79 -4.19 6.52
N TYR A 40 8.99 -4.36 5.47
CA TYR A 40 7.69 -3.71 5.37
C TYR A 40 6.70 -4.19 6.44
N LYS A 41 6.58 -5.51 6.66
CA LYS A 41 5.71 -6.07 7.71
C LYS A 41 6.15 -5.62 9.11
N ASP A 42 7.45 -5.57 9.38
CA ASP A 42 8.00 -5.10 10.66
C ASP A 42 7.70 -3.62 10.89
N HIS A 43 7.78 -2.79 9.84
CA HIS A 43 7.40 -1.38 9.90
C HIS A 43 5.91 -1.23 10.27
N ILE A 44 5.03 -1.97 9.61
CA ILE A 44 3.59 -1.91 9.87
C ILE A 44 3.28 -2.41 11.29
N HIS A 45 3.92 -3.49 11.73
CA HIS A 45 3.73 -3.99 13.09
C HIS A 45 4.14 -2.94 14.14
N THR A 46 5.25 -2.25 13.89
CA THR A 46 5.79 -1.23 14.80
C THR A 46 4.94 0.03 14.83
N PHE A 47 4.53 0.56 13.68
CA PHE A 47 3.90 1.88 13.58
C PHE A 47 2.37 1.83 13.41
N GLY A 48 1.81 0.70 12.99
CA GLY A 48 0.38 0.53 12.72
C GLY A 48 -0.53 0.71 13.94
N THR A 49 -0.01 0.56 15.15
CA THR A 49 -0.76 0.83 16.40
C THR A 49 -0.52 2.23 16.96
N ILE A 50 0.56 2.89 16.54
CA ILE A 50 1.00 4.20 17.02
C ILE A 50 0.33 5.31 16.22
N VAL A 51 0.30 5.14 14.89
CA VAL A 51 -0.34 6.08 13.97
C VAL A 51 -1.84 5.83 14.00
N LYS A 52 -2.59 6.74 14.62
CA LYS A 52 -4.06 6.72 14.55
C LYS A 52 -4.49 7.18 13.17
N GLU A 53 -5.29 6.37 12.50
CA GLU A 53 -6.03 6.85 11.33
C GLU A 53 -6.99 7.94 11.78
N GLU A 54 -6.90 9.12 11.15
CA GLU A 54 -7.92 10.14 11.31
C GLU A 54 -9.21 9.62 10.69
N SER A 55 -10.27 9.52 11.50
CA SER A 55 -11.58 9.14 11.00
C SER A 55 -12.07 10.23 10.04
N SER A 56 -12.33 9.88 8.78
CA SER A 56 -12.99 10.80 7.87
C SER A 56 -14.36 11.17 8.45
N THR A 57 -14.62 12.48 8.59
CA THR A 57 -15.94 13.01 8.99
C THR A 57 -16.96 12.92 7.84
N CYS A 58 -16.62 12.19 6.77
CA CYS A 58 -17.49 11.97 5.64
C CYS A 58 -18.62 11.03 6.02
N ASN A 59 -19.84 11.48 5.74
CA ASN A 59 -21.03 10.74 6.13
C ASN A 59 -21.52 9.77 5.04
N ASP A 60 -21.00 9.83 3.80
CA ASP A 60 -21.68 9.23 2.64
C ASP A 60 -21.01 8.00 2.00
N HIS A 61 -19.97 7.41 2.62
CA HIS A 61 -19.25 6.27 2.04
C HIS A 61 -19.24 5.01 2.92
N ASP A 62 -20.43 4.43 3.13
CA ASP A 62 -20.62 3.18 3.88
C ASP A 62 -19.86 1.98 3.28
N ALA A 63 -19.72 1.92 1.95
CA ALA A 63 -18.98 0.86 1.28
C ALA A 63 -17.49 0.83 1.65
N ILE A 64 -16.90 2.02 1.90
CA ILE A 64 -15.50 2.20 2.24
C ILE A 64 -15.27 1.96 3.73
N LYS A 65 -16.17 2.46 4.58
CA LYS A 65 -16.19 2.11 6.02
C LYS A 65 -16.30 0.60 6.19
N LEU A 66 -17.17 -0.09 5.44
CA LEU A 66 -17.24 -1.55 5.47
C LEU A 66 -15.96 -2.22 4.97
N MET A 67 -15.30 -1.72 3.93
CA MET A 67 -14.06 -2.30 3.42
C MET A 67 -12.88 -2.13 4.39
N ASN A 68 -12.76 -0.96 5.02
CA ASN A 68 -11.74 -0.67 6.03
C ASN A 68 -12.04 -1.41 7.35
N MET A 69 -13.31 -1.62 7.71
CA MET A 69 -13.72 -2.32 8.93
C MET A 69 -13.75 -3.86 8.78
N LYS A 70 -14.16 -4.40 7.63
CA LYS A 70 -14.20 -5.86 7.34
C LYS A 70 -12.94 -6.40 6.67
N GLY A 71 -12.06 -5.55 6.17
CA GLY A 71 -10.85 -5.96 5.45
C GLY A 71 -9.93 -6.78 6.36
N GLY A 72 -10.02 -8.11 6.28
CA GLY A 72 -9.11 -9.00 6.98
C GLY A 72 -9.69 -10.33 7.44
N GLN A 73 -11.01 -10.48 7.63
CA GLN A 73 -11.52 -11.73 8.21
C GLN A 73 -11.42 -12.89 7.21
N GLY A 74 -10.43 -13.77 7.41
CA GLY A 74 -10.12 -14.90 6.51
C GLY A 74 -9.24 -14.55 5.30
N THR A 75 -8.68 -13.34 5.23
CA THR A 75 -7.78 -12.91 4.16
C THR A 75 -6.42 -12.52 4.71
N ALA A 76 -5.35 -13.07 4.14
CA ALA A 76 -3.97 -12.69 4.44
C ALA A 76 -3.63 -11.29 3.88
N MET A 77 -4.31 -10.89 2.80
CA MET A 77 -4.18 -9.58 2.18
C MET A 77 -5.54 -9.10 1.68
N SER A 78 -5.91 -7.87 2.05
CA SER A 78 -7.18 -7.24 1.71
C SER A 78 -7.15 -6.44 0.40
N GLY A 79 -5.96 -6.12 -0.09
CA GLY A 79 -5.71 -5.32 -1.29
C GLY A 79 -4.21 -5.18 -1.57
N VAL A 80 -3.84 -4.56 -2.68
CA VAL A 80 -2.46 -4.17 -3.00
C VAL A 80 -2.41 -2.68 -3.26
N ARG A 81 -1.34 -2.03 -2.83
CA ARG A 81 -1.08 -0.62 -3.06
C ARG A 81 0.17 -0.44 -3.90
N THR A 82 0.16 0.61 -4.73
CA THR A 82 1.23 0.89 -5.68
C THR A 82 1.49 2.39 -5.80
N VAL A 83 2.76 2.80 -5.87
CA VAL A 83 3.16 4.13 -6.36
C VAL A 83 3.55 4.00 -7.82
N GLU A 84 2.88 4.74 -8.69
CA GLU A 84 3.09 4.63 -10.14
C GLU A 84 3.16 5.98 -10.83
N CYS A 85 3.80 6.00 -12.00
CA CYS A 85 3.87 7.19 -12.82
C CYS A 85 2.49 7.53 -13.40
N MET A 86 1.95 8.70 -13.06
CA MET A 86 0.61 9.11 -13.56
C MET A 86 0.55 9.32 -15.06
N ARG A 87 1.70 9.47 -15.74
CA ARG A 87 1.76 9.71 -17.18
C ARG A 87 1.70 8.42 -18.00
N HIS A 88 2.27 7.35 -17.48
CA HIS A 88 2.50 6.11 -18.23
C HIS A 88 1.95 4.87 -17.51
N ASP A 89 1.35 5.03 -16.33
CA ASP A 89 0.83 3.95 -15.47
C ASP A 89 1.89 2.88 -15.13
N MET A 90 3.16 3.30 -15.13
CA MET A 90 4.30 2.44 -14.86
C MET A 90 4.60 2.44 -13.37
N LYS A 91 4.69 1.25 -12.78
CA LYS A 91 4.92 1.05 -11.35
C LYS A 91 6.34 1.51 -11.04
N HIS A 92 6.53 2.17 -9.91
CA HIS A 92 7.85 2.65 -9.53
C HIS A 92 8.65 1.56 -8.82
N SER A 93 9.96 1.68 -8.73
CA SER A 93 10.76 0.69 -8.01
C SER A 93 10.41 0.71 -6.53
N CYS A 94 10.37 -0.46 -5.87
CA CYS A 94 10.04 -0.61 -4.45
C CYS A 94 8.79 0.20 -4.01
N SER A 95 7.71 0.10 -4.80
CA SER A 95 6.50 0.89 -4.65
C SER A 95 5.23 0.09 -4.41
N ILE A 96 5.31 -1.23 -4.54
CA ILE A 96 4.18 -2.15 -4.41
C ILE A 96 4.26 -2.87 -3.07
N GLY A 97 3.16 -2.87 -2.34
CA GLY A 97 3.04 -3.62 -1.09
C GLY A 97 1.61 -4.04 -0.78
N ASP A 98 1.51 -5.09 0.01
CA ASP A 98 0.26 -5.68 0.44
C ASP A 98 -0.44 -4.81 1.49
N LEU A 99 -1.78 -4.82 1.47
CA LEU A 99 -2.63 -4.16 2.46
C LEU A 99 -3.25 -5.18 3.40
N GLN A 100 -2.94 -5.04 4.68
CA GLN A 100 -3.43 -5.89 5.77
C GLN A 100 -4.86 -5.52 6.12
N LYS A 101 -5.16 -4.21 6.12
CA LYS A 101 -6.47 -3.66 6.42
C LYS A 101 -6.65 -2.33 5.70
N GLY A 102 -7.50 -2.30 4.67
CA GLY A 102 -7.95 -1.04 4.08
C GLY A 102 -6.83 -0.08 3.64
N GLU A 103 -7.14 1.22 3.61
CA GLU A 103 -6.19 2.29 3.28
C GLU A 103 -5.41 2.84 4.48
N TRP A 104 -4.54 2.02 5.08
CA TRP A 104 -3.70 2.50 6.18
C TRP A 104 -2.66 3.53 5.72
N TYR A 105 -2.59 4.67 6.42
CA TYR A 105 -1.59 5.72 6.15
C TYR A 105 -0.14 5.21 6.29
N VAL A 106 0.10 4.33 7.27
CA VAL A 106 1.43 3.70 7.46
C VAL A 106 1.89 2.95 6.21
N ASN A 107 0.99 2.24 5.54
CA ASN A 107 1.28 1.55 4.29
C ASN A 107 1.54 2.56 3.16
N MET A 108 0.80 3.67 3.16
CA MET A 108 0.92 4.74 2.17
C MET A 108 2.30 5.36 2.19
N ASP A 109 2.69 5.82 3.38
CA ASP A 109 3.90 6.58 3.58
C ASP A 109 5.13 5.72 3.33
N TYR A 110 5.12 4.47 3.83
CA TYR A 110 6.22 3.56 3.61
C TYR A 110 6.47 3.32 2.11
N LEU A 111 5.42 2.99 1.34
CA LEU A 111 5.56 2.70 -0.08
C LEU A 111 5.97 3.94 -0.88
N PHE A 112 5.44 5.11 -0.51
CA PHE A 112 5.81 6.37 -1.13
C PHE A 112 7.29 6.70 -0.89
N ILE A 113 7.75 6.68 0.36
CA ILE A 113 9.14 6.99 0.71
C ILE A 113 10.10 5.95 0.13
N SER A 114 9.81 4.66 0.30
CA SER A 114 10.59 3.56 -0.30
C SER A 114 10.77 3.73 -1.81
N SER A 115 9.72 4.19 -2.49
CA SER A 115 9.74 4.48 -3.92
C SER A 115 10.56 5.74 -4.27
N MET A 116 10.50 6.79 -3.43
CA MET A 116 11.26 8.02 -3.66
C MET A 116 12.76 7.83 -3.43
N ASP A 117 13.14 6.94 -2.53
CA ASP A 117 14.54 6.58 -2.27
C ASP A 117 15.19 5.88 -3.48
N GLN A 118 14.39 5.36 -4.42
CA GLN A 118 14.86 4.73 -5.66
C GLN A 118 15.15 5.76 -6.78
N ASN A 119 16.07 6.70 -6.52
CA ASN A 119 16.52 7.72 -7.48
C ASN A 119 15.42 8.68 -7.98
N ALA A 120 14.49 9.10 -7.14
CA ALA A 120 13.54 10.15 -7.52
C ALA A 120 14.26 11.49 -7.81
N PRO A 121 13.80 12.27 -8.81
CA PRO A 121 14.35 13.59 -9.06
C PRO A 121 13.94 14.57 -7.95
N VAL A 122 14.68 15.67 -7.83
CA VAL A 122 14.43 16.73 -6.82
C VAL A 122 13.01 17.30 -6.86
N ALA A 123 12.35 17.27 -8.03
CA ALA A 123 11.00 17.78 -8.20
C ALA A 123 10.00 16.65 -8.45
N VAL A 124 9.17 16.37 -7.45
CA VAL A 124 8.11 15.37 -7.48
C VAL A 124 6.75 16.04 -7.29
N ILE A 125 5.77 15.63 -8.08
CA ILE A 125 4.35 15.95 -7.90
C ILE A 125 3.67 14.63 -7.53
N ALA A 126 3.18 14.54 -6.30
CA ALA A 126 2.45 13.40 -5.80
C ALA A 126 0.95 13.69 -5.80
N SER A 127 0.16 12.74 -6.29
CA SER A 127 -1.28 12.73 -6.18
C SER A 127 -1.70 11.47 -5.42
N TYR A 128 -2.62 11.63 -4.49
CA TYR A 128 -3.22 10.54 -3.76
C TYR A 128 -4.73 10.79 -3.68
N ASP A 129 -5.51 9.77 -4.05
CA ASP A 129 -6.95 9.77 -3.87
C ASP A 129 -7.28 9.36 -2.44
N ILE A 130 -7.53 10.36 -1.59
CA ILE A 130 -8.04 10.13 -0.24
C ILE A 130 -9.54 10.02 -0.35
N THR A 131 -10.05 8.81 -0.11
CA THR A 131 -11.48 8.62 0.02
C THR A 131 -11.95 9.20 1.35
N CYS A 132 -12.84 10.18 1.25
CA CYS A 132 -13.71 10.63 2.31
C CYS A 132 -14.73 9.50 2.57
#